data_AF-A0A431VTQ2-F1
#
_entry.id   AF-A0A431VTQ2-F1
#
_cell.length_a   1.000
_cell.length_b   1.000
_cell.length_c   1.000
_cell.angle_alpha   90.00
_cell.angle_beta   90.00
_cell.angle_gamma   90.00
#
_symmetry.space_group_name_H-M   'P 1'
#
loop_
_entity.id
_entity.type
_entity.pdbx_description
1 polymer ?
#
loop_
_entity_poly.entity_id
_entity_poly.type
_entity_poly.pdbx_seq_one_letter_code
_entity_poly.pdbx_strand_id
1 'polypeptide(L)'
;MAKVCFYTVDFLEEARYTADNLLIAKMMSDYGKPLDPDLKFYVKNSNNDSSLFFDALNILFQFVKIDEEYDEKMHETKTKIVLCNEEINRWLHLTNQLQETSMIDAFRMVQVGIESTLFVSSDYFDGEVAGEFIDEGIILKLGGSSGYVLFYEILESIISFINALNKQLQIWEGYYYEYTKGNNRDTYHAS
;
A
#
# COMPACT_ATOMS: atom_id res chain seq x y z
N MET A 1 4.59 35.61 27.69
CA MET A 1 5.33 35.91 26.45
C MET A 1 5.76 34.60 25.83
N ALA A 2 5.16 34.19 24.71
CA ALA A 2 5.69 33.07 23.93
C ALA A 2 6.98 33.55 23.24
N LYS A 3 8.11 32.89 23.52
CA LYS A 3 9.36 33.16 22.79
C LYS A 3 9.20 32.53 21.40
N VAL A 4 9.10 33.37 20.38
CA VAL A 4 9.14 32.92 18.99
C VAL A 4 10.60 32.60 18.65
N CYS A 5 10.85 31.35 18.26
CA CYS A 5 12.14 30.90 17.74
C CYS A 5 12.00 30.78 16.21
N PHE A 6 12.95 31.34 15.46
CA PHE A 6 13.02 31.16 14.01
C PHE A 6 14.06 30.10 13.72
N TYR A 7 13.62 28.96 13.17
CA TYR A 7 14.51 27.90 12.69
C TYR A 7 14.89 28.16 11.23
N THR A 8 16.06 27.68 10.82
CA THR A 8 16.46 27.71 9.40
C THR A 8 15.60 26.75 8.59
N VAL A 9 15.43 27.03 7.29
CA VAL A 9 14.73 26.12 6.36
C VAL A 9 15.39 24.73 6.41
N ASP A 10 16.71 24.67 6.35
CA ASP A 10 17.46 23.41 6.43
C ASP A 10 17.15 22.59 7.70
N PHE A 11 16.97 23.24 8.85
CA PHE A 11 16.63 22.54 10.09
C PHE A 11 15.19 22.01 10.07
N LEU A 12 14.25 22.78 9.51
CA LEU A 12 12.87 22.32 9.34
C LEU A 12 12.81 21.12 8.38
N GLU A 13 13.62 21.12 7.33
CA GLU A 13 13.73 19.98 6.40
C GLU A 13 14.32 18.74 7.07
N GLU A 14 15.43 18.86 7.82
CA GLU A 14 16.02 17.74 8.57
C GLU A 14 15.07 17.18 9.64
N ALA A 15 14.35 18.06 10.33
CA ALA A 15 13.35 17.68 11.32
C ALA A 15 12.18 16.92 10.70
N ARG A 16 11.82 17.20 9.45
CA ARG A 16 10.74 16.53 8.72
C ARG A 16 11.06 15.06 8.45
N TYR A 17 12.26 14.74 7.94
CA TYR A 17 12.68 13.35 7.74
C TYR A 17 12.74 12.57 9.06
N THR A 18 13.15 13.24 10.14
CA THR A 18 13.12 12.64 11.48
C THR A 18 11.69 12.37 11.94
N ALA A 19 10.76 13.32 11.73
CA ALA A 19 9.36 13.17 12.07
C ALA A 19 8.69 12.04 11.28
N ASP A 20 8.98 11.93 9.98
CA ASP A 20 8.52 10.85 9.10
C ASP A 20 8.90 9.48 9.66
N ASN A 21 10.19 9.27 9.97
CA ASN A 21 10.64 8.01 10.56
C ASN A 21 10.01 7.73 11.93
N LEU A 22 9.81 8.75 12.78
CA LEU A 22 9.14 8.58 14.06
C LEU A 22 7.67 8.20 13.91
N LEU A 23 6.98 8.73 12.89
CA LEU A 23 5.59 8.37 12.57
C LEU A 23 5.50 6.92 12.09
N ILE A 24 6.38 6.51 11.17
CA ILE A 24 6.45 5.11 10.72
C ILE A 24 6.72 4.18 11.91
N ALA A 25 7.68 4.52 12.76
CA ALA A 25 8.00 3.74 13.96
C ALA A 25 6.80 3.60 14.90
N LYS A 26 6.05 4.69 15.10
CA LYS A 26 4.81 4.67 15.87
C LYS A 26 3.77 3.74 15.23
N MET A 27 3.56 3.83 13.92
CA MET A 27 2.61 2.94 13.22
C MET A 27 3.00 1.48 13.42
N MET A 28 4.26 1.12 13.20
CA MET A 28 4.72 -0.27 13.42
C MET A 28 4.45 -0.75 14.85
N SER A 29 4.68 0.11 15.86
CA SER A 29 4.35 -0.18 17.25
C SER A 29 2.84 -0.37 17.47
N ASP A 30 2.00 0.47 16.89
CA ASP A 30 0.54 0.39 17.01
C ASP A 30 -0.01 -0.90 16.36
N TYR A 31 0.66 -1.43 15.34
CA TYR A 31 0.36 -2.72 14.70
C TYR A 31 1.06 -3.92 15.36
N GLY A 32 1.54 -3.74 16.61
CA GLY A 32 1.95 -4.83 17.50
C GLY A 32 3.32 -5.44 17.20
N LYS A 33 4.17 -4.78 16.40
CA LYS A 33 5.54 -5.24 16.18
C LYS A 33 6.55 -4.36 16.94
N PRO A 34 7.32 -4.93 17.87
CA PRO A 34 8.40 -4.19 18.49
C PRO A 34 9.41 -3.78 17.41
N LEU A 35 9.85 -2.52 17.48
CA LEU A 35 10.90 -2.03 16.61
C LEU A 35 12.20 -2.78 16.93
N ASP A 36 12.95 -3.15 15.90
CA ASP A 36 14.30 -3.62 16.07
C ASP A 36 15.11 -2.55 16.84
N PRO A 37 15.71 -2.87 18.00
CA PRO A 37 16.52 -1.92 18.75
C PRO A 37 17.72 -1.38 17.96
N ASP A 38 18.14 -2.07 16.90
CA ASP A 38 19.25 -1.66 16.02
C ASP A 38 18.80 -0.79 14.83
N LEU A 39 17.49 -0.47 14.71
CA LEU A 39 16.98 0.43 13.69
C LEU A 39 17.57 1.83 13.83
N LYS A 40 18.17 2.30 12.74
CA LYS A 40 18.70 3.66 12.63
C LYS A 40 17.68 4.56 11.96
N PHE A 41 17.37 5.68 12.60
CA PHE A 41 16.55 6.74 12.05
C PHE A 41 17.44 7.64 11.19
N TYR A 42 17.14 7.79 9.91
CA TYR A 42 18.00 8.51 8.97
C TYR A 42 17.50 9.94 8.74
N VAL A 43 18.44 10.90 8.80
CA VAL A 43 18.18 12.33 8.55
C VAL A 43 18.59 12.72 7.11
N LYS A 44 19.13 11.78 6.32
CA LYS A 44 19.62 12.07 4.96
C LYS A 44 19.47 10.90 4.00
N ASN A 45 18.91 11.19 2.83
CA ASN A 45 18.88 10.33 1.65
C ASN A 45 20.30 9.84 1.30
N SER A 46 20.55 8.54 1.44
CA SER A 46 21.44 7.81 0.54
C SER A 46 21.16 6.31 0.65
N ASN A 47 20.43 5.81 -0.36
CA ASN A 47 20.18 4.43 -0.76
C ASN A 47 18.93 3.76 -0.16
N ASN A 48 18.08 3.26 -1.06
CA ASN A 48 16.86 2.49 -0.80
C ASN A 48 17.10 1.19 -0.02
N ASP A 49 18.36 0.81 0.23
CA ASP A 49 18.72 -0.45 0.88
C ASP A 49 18.51 -0.46 2.40
N SER A 50 18.13 0.66 3.05
CA SER A 50 18.01 0.72 4.53
C SER A 50 16.99 1.76 5.05
N SER A 51 15.79 1.83 4.46
CA SER A 51 14.71 2.70 4.96
C SER A 51 13.77 1.95 5.90
N LEU A 52 13.41 2.56 7.04
CA LEU A 52 12.37 2.09 7.96
C LEU A 52 11.04 1.86 7.21
N PHE A 53 10.79 2.60 6.12
CA PHE A 53 9.67 2.36 5.23
C PHE A 53 9.68 0.97 4.61
N PHE A 54 10.80 0.53 4.01
CA PHE A 54 10.89 -0.80 3.39
C PHE A 54 10.80 -1.91 4.44
N ASP A 55 11.33 -1.69 5.64
CA ASP A 55 11.15 -2.61 6.77
C ASP A 55 9.67 -2.73 7.16
N ALA A 56 8.94 -1.61 7.20
CA ALA A 56 7.50 -1.62 7.43
C ALA A 56 6.76 -2.40 6.33
N LEU A 57 7.15 -2.26 5.06
CA LEU A 57 6.56 -3.04 3.96
C LEU A 57 6.84 -4.54 4.11
N ASN A 58 8.08 -4.94 4.40
CA ASN A 58 8.44 -6.35 4.67
C ASN A 58 7.69 -6.93 5.88
N ILE A 59 7.23 -6.08 6.78
CA ILE A 59 6.43 -6.46 7.94
C ILE A 59 4.96 -6.67 7.58
N LEU A 60 4.41 -5.82 6.71
CA LEU A 60 3.01 -5.85 6.28
C LEU A 60 2.76 -6.88 5.18
N PHE A 61 3.78 -7.18 4.38
CA PHE A 61 3.70 -8.05 3.20
C PHE A 61 4.74 -9.18 3.28
N GLN A 62 4.32 -10.37 2.84
CA GLN A 62 5.20 -11.54 2.80
C GLN A 62 6.19 -11.49 1.62
N PHE A 63 5.77 -10.84 0.53
CA PHE A 63 6.57 -10.65 -0.66
C PHE A 63 6.62 -9.17 -1.01
N VAL A 64 7.84 -8.65 -1.14
CA VAL A 64 8.14 -7.28 -1.56
C VAL A 64 9.20 -7.37 -2.65
N LYS A 65 8.87 -6.91 -3.86
CA LYS A 65 9.82 -6.78 -4.98
C LYS A 65 9.88 -5.32 -5.41
N ILE A 66 11.09 -4.78 -5.47
CA ILE A 66 11.33 -3.38 -5.86
C ILE A 66 12.07 -3.39 -7.19
N ASP A 67 11.49 -2.74 -8.19
CA ASP A 67 12.11 -2.49 -9.49
C ASP A 67 12.18 -0.97 -9.72
N GLU A 68 13.36 -0.44 -10.01
CA GLU A 68 13.58 0.98 -10.29
C GLU A 68 13.96 1.18 -11.75
N GLU A 69 13.31 2.13 -12.41
CA GLU A 69 13.55 2.49 -13.80
C GLU A 69 13.67 4.01 -13.91
N TYR A 70 14.75 4.50 -14.52
CA TYR A 70 14.93 5.93 -14.80
C TYR A 70 14.34 6.27 -16.17
N ASP A 71 13.36 7.17 -16.20
CA ASP A 71 12.76 7.68 -17.43
C ASP A 71 13.58 8.86 -17.95
N GLU A 72 14.51 8.59 -18.88
CA GLU A 72 15.39 9.62 -19.46
C GLU A 72 14.63 10.79 -20.13
N LYS A 73 13.38 10.58 -20.59
CA LYS A 73 12.61 11.62 -21.28
C LYS A 73 11.92 12.57 -20.32
N MET A 74 11.47 12.06 -19.19
CA MET A 74 10.82 12.85 -18.14
C MET A 74 11.79 13.30 -17.05
N HIS A 75 13.03 12.78 -17.06
CA HIS A 75 14.04 12.99 -16.03
C HIS A 75 13.57 12.56 -14.63
N GLU A 76 12.76 11.52 -14.57
CA GLU A 76 12.13 11.03 -13.35
C GLU A 76 12.53 9.58 -13.05
N THR A 77 12.66 9.25 -11.77
CA THR A 77 12.80 7.86 -11.33
C THR A 77 11.41 7.29 -11.08
N LYS A 78 11.07 6.19 -11.75
CA LYS A 78 9.85 5.43 -11.50
C LYS A 78 10.21 4.22 -10.66
N THR A 79 9.69 4.16 -9.44
CA THR A 79 9.84 3.01 -8.55
C THR A 79 8.57 2.18 -8.61
N LYS A 80 8.71 0.89 -8.90
CA LYS A 80 7.63 -0.09 -8.85
C LYS A 80 7.87 -1.02 -7.68
N ILE A 81 6.89 -1.10 -6.79
CA ILE A 81 6.94 -1.99 -5.62
C ILE A 81 5.79 -2.99 -5.74
N VAL A 82 6.10 -4.26 -5.98
CA VAL A 82 5.10 -5.33 -5.96
C VAL A 82 5.01 -5.88 -4.55
N LEU A 83 3.80 -5.86 -4.00
CA LEU A 83 3.48 -6.28 -2.64
C LEU A 83 2.47 -7.41 -2.67
N CYS A 84 2.68 -8.44 -1.84
CA CYS A 84 1.73 -9.54 -1.72
C CYS A 84 1.70 -10.13 -0.30
N ASN A 85 0.51 -10.52 0.14
CA ASN A 85 0.24 -11.21 1.39
C ASN A 85 -0.95 -12.19 1.22
N GLU A 86 -1.37 -12.84 2.30
CA GLU A 86 -2.44 -13.84 2.25
C GLU A 86 -3.78 -13.25 1.79
N GLU A 87 -4.14 -12.06 2.27
CA GLU A 87 -5.40 -11.40 1.95
C GLU A 87 -5.46 -10.93 0.49
N ILE A 88 -4.34 -10.41 -0.04
CA ILE A 88 -4.22 -10.09 -1.47
C ILE A 88 -4.37 -11.36 -2.32
N ASN A 89 -3.71 -12.47 -1.95
CA ASN A 89 -3.85 -13.72 -2.67
C ASN A 89 -5.28 -14.25 -2.67
N ARG A 90 -5.99 -14.14 -1.54
CA ARG A 90 -7.41 -14.52 -1.46
C ARG A 90 -8.28 -13.63 -2.35
N TRP A 91 -8.00 -12.33 -2.41
CA TRP A 91 -8.69 -11.40 -3.30
C TRP A 91 -8.46 -11.75 -4.78
N LEU A 92 -7.22 -12.02 -5.17
CA LEU A 92 -6.88 -12.48 -6.52
C LEU A 92 -7.57 -13.82 -6.84
N HIS A 93 -7.66 -14.73 -5.87
CA HIS A 93 -8.37 -15.98 -6.04
C HIS A 93 -9.87 -15.77 -6.30
N LEU A 94 -10.53 -14.90 -5.53
CA LEU A 94 -11.93 -14.53 -5.75
C LEU A 94 -12.13 -13.92 -7.14
N THR A 95 -11.21 -13.06 -7.57
CA THR A 95 -11.24 -12.45 -8.91
C THR A 95 -11.35 -13.52 -9.99
N ASN A 96 -10.53 -14.57 -9.91
CA ASN A 96 -10.53 -15.69 -10.85
C ASN A 96 -11.81 -16.52 -10.76
N GLN A 97 -12.31 -16.78 -9.55
CA GLN A 97 -13.55 -17.54 -9.35
C GLN A 97 -14.79 -16.80 -9.86
N LEU A 98 -14.80 -15.48 -9.74
CA LEU A 98 -15.92 -14.64 -10.13
C LEU A 98 -15.89 -14.26 -11.61
N GLN A 99 -14.79 -14.51 -12.34
CA GLN A 99 -14.56 -14.05 -13.71
C GLN A 99 -15.69 -14.41 -14.69
N GLU A 100 -16.30 -15.57 -14.52
CA GLU A 100 -17.41 -16.05 -15.37
C GLU A 100 -18.80 -15.90 -14.72
N THR A 101 -18.88 -15.19 -13.59
CA THR A 101 -20.13 -14.95 -12.87
C THR A 101 -20.72 -13.59 -13.21
N SER A 102 -22.04 -13.43 -13.03
CA SER A 102 -22.71 -12.13 -13.15
C SER A 102 -22.29 -11.09 -12.10
N MET A 103 -21.48 -11.49 -11.12
CA MET A 103 -21.03 -10.62 -10.02
C MET A 103 -19.71 -9.91 -10.34
N ILE A 104 -19.01 -10.28 -11.42
CA ILE A 104 -17.66 -9.77 -11.73
C ILE A 104 -17.60 -8.25 -11.84
N ASP A 105 -18.59 -7.61 -12.48
CA ASP A 105 -18.59 -6.16 -12.68
C ASP A 105 -18.69 -5.42 -11.34
N ALA A 106 -19.58 -5.88 -10.46
CA ALA A 106 -19.72 -5.34 -9.11
C ALA A 106 -18.45 -5.57 -8.27
N PHE A 107 -17.85 -6.75 -8.39
CA PHE A 107 -16.58 -7.07 -7.73
C PHE A 107 -15.44 -6.16 -8.21
N ARG A 108 -15.32 -5.95 -9.53
CA ARG A 108 -14.31 -5.06 -10.13
C ARG A 108 -14.52 -3.60 -9.73
N MET A 109 -15.76 -3.12 -9.65
CA MET A 109 -16.03 -1.76 -9.13
C MET A 109 -15.54 -1.59 -7.69
N VAL A 110 -15.77 -2.60 -6.84
CA VAL A 110 -15.25 -2.58 -5.46
C VAL A 110 -13.72 -2.62 -5.46
N GLN A 111 -13.10 -3.44 -6.31
CA GLN A 111 -11.64 -3.49 -6.44
C GLN A 111 -11.06 -2.12 -6.80
N VAL A 112 -11.59 -1.44 -7.81
CA VAL A 112 -11.16 -0.08 -8.20
C VAL A 112 -11.36 0.90 -7.02
N GLY A 113 -12.44 0.75 -6.26
CA GLY A 113 -12.66 1.53 -5.04
C GLY A 113 -11.58 1.31 -3.99
N ILE A 114 -11.16 0.05 -3.77
CA ILE A 114 -10.06 -0.28 -2.87
C ILE A 114 -8.72 0.27 -3.40
N GLU A 115 -8.42 0.09 -4.69
CA GLU A 115 -7.20 0.61 -5.34
C GLU A 115 -7.08 2.13 -5.18
N SER A 116 -8.20 2.87 -5.24
CA SER A 116 -8.20 4.32 -5.07
C SER A 116 -7.72 4.79 -3.69
N THR A 117 -7.73 3.92 -2.67
CA THR A 117 -7.15 4.23 -1.35
C THR A 117 -5.62 4.31 -1.37
N LEU A 118 -4.97 3.74 -2.39
CA LEU A 118 -3.53 3.81 -2.60
C LEU A 118 -3.10 5.04 -3.40
N PHE A 119 -4.04 5.91 -3.78
CA PHE A 119 -3.72 7.14 -4.45
C PHE A 119 -3.24 8.19 -3.44
N VAL A 120 -1.98 8.59 -3.56
CA VAL A 120 -1.39 9.67 -2.76
C VAL A 120 -0.80 10.71 -3.70
N SER A 121 -1.25 11.94 -3.54
CA SER A 121 -0.65 13.13 -4.12
C SER A 121 -0.33 14.09 -2.98
N SER A 122 0.90 14.58 -2.90
CA SER A 122 1.31 15.53 -1.87
C SER A 122 1.83 16.79 -2.54
N ASP A 123 1.43 17.98 -2.06
CA ASP A 123 1.95 19.25 -2.59
C ASP A 123 3.46 19.41 -2.34
N TYR A 124 4.04 18.57 -1.48
CA TYR A 124 5.43 18.67 -1.03
C TYR A 124 6.44 17.87 -1.85
N PHE A 125 5.99 16.92 -2.66
CA PHE A 125 6.83 16.30 -3.68
C PHE A 125 6.04 16.29 -4.98
N ASP A 126 6.67 16.68 -6.08
CA ASP A 126 6.05 16.63 -7.40
C ASP A 126 6.01 15.17 -7.87
N GLY A 127 5.15 14.38 -7.25
CA GLY A 127 5.04 12.96 -7.49
C GLY A 127 3.72 12.36 -7.01
N GLU A 128 3.47 11.17 -7.53
CA GLU A 128 2.22 10.44 -7.33
C GLU A 128 2.53 9.02 -6.91
N VAL A 129 1.69 8.50 -6.02
CA VAL A 129 1.62 7.07 -5.74
C VAL A 129 0.27 6.56 -6.22
N ALA A 130 0.30 5.50 -7.00
CA ALA A 130 -0.91 4.80 -7.42
C ALA A 130 -0.72 3.29 -7.27
N GLY A 131 -1.78 2.62 -6.81
CA GLY A 131 -1.82 1.18 -6.67
C GLY A 131 -2.80 0.53 -7.64
N GLU A 132 -2.45 -0.64 -8.19
CA GLU A 132 -3.37 -1.47 -8.97
C GLU A 132 -3.10 -2.96 -8.68
N PHE A 133 -4.15 -3.80 -8.76
CA PHE A 133 -3.95 -5.24 -8.69
C PHE A 133 -3.37 -5.78 -9.99
N ILE A 134 -2.40 -6.68 -9.85
CA ILE A 134 -1.81 -7.49 -10.91
C ILE A 134 -1.88 -8.97 -10.52
N ASP A 135 -1.56 -9.87 -11.43
CA ASP A 135 -1.65 -11.31 -11.19
C ASP A 135 -0.77 -11.78 -10.01
N GLU A 136 0.34 -11.07 -9.75
CA GLU A 136 1.29 -11.37 -8.68
C GLU A 136 0.99 -10.70 -7.33
N GLY A 137 0.06 -9.73 -7.27
CA GLY A 137 -0.22 -8.98 -6.05
C GLY A 137 -0.80 -7.58 -6.30
N ILE A 138 -0.40 -6.61 -5.48
CA ILE A 138 -0.65 -5.18 -5.73
C ILE A 138 0.67 -4.53 -6.14
N ILE A 139 0.67 -3.76 -7.23
CA ILE A 139 1.81 -2.95 -7.63
C ILE A 139 1.57 -1.50 -7.19
N LEU A 140 2.51 -0.95 -6.43
CA LEU A 140 2.61 0.48 -6.16
C LEU A 140 3.55 1.10 -7.18
N LYS A 141 3.05 2.08 -7.93
CA LYS A 141 3.83 2.89 -8.85
C LYS A 141 4.07 4.23 -8.17
N LEU A 142 5.33 4.54 -7.92
CA LEU A 142 5.78 5.83 -7.40
C LEU A 142 6.44 6.57 -8.56
N GLY A 143 5.85 7.70 -8.96
CA GLY A 143 6.36 8.58 -10.01
C GLY A 143 6.68 9.97 -9.46
N GLY A 144 7.57 10.69 -10.14
CA GLY A 144 7.85 12.10 -9.87
C GLY A 144 9.26 12.41 -9.33
N SER A 145 9.43 13.67 -8.91
CA SER A 145 10.70 14.22 -8.43
C SER A 145 10.96 13.81 -6.97
N SER A 146 11.92 12.91 -6.75
CA SER A 146 12.21 12.22 -5.48
C SER A 146 12.80 13.07 -4.33
N GLY A 147 12.71 14.40 -4.39
CA GLY A 147 13.36 15.29 -3.41
C GLY A 147 12.80 15.15 -1.99
N TYR A 148 11.49 14.95 -1.83
CA TYR A 148 10.79 15.16 -0.56
C TYR A 148 9.59 14.22 -0.34
N VAL A 149 9.74 12.94 -0.67
CA VAL A 149 8.68 11.94 -0.45
C VAL A 149 8.43 11.74 1.04
N LEU A 150 7.17 11.80 1.47
CA LEU A 150 6.74 11.49 2.84
C LEU A 150 6.32 10.03 2.93
N PHE A 151 7.21 9.17 3.42
CA PHE A 151 6.95 7.73 3.43
C PHE A 151 5.85 7.33 4.42
N TYR A 152 5.63 8.11 5.49
CA TYR A 152 4.51 7.89 6.40
C TYR A 152 3.16 8.05 5.68
N GLU A 153 3.00 9.02 4.78
CA GLU A 153 1.74 9.25 4.05
C GLU A 153 1.42 8.05 3.15
N ILE A 154 2.44 7.53 2.49
CA ILE A 154 2.33 6.33 1.67
C ILE A 154 1.94 5.13 2.55
N LEU A 155 2.58 4.99 3.71
CA LEU A 155 2.28 3.91 4.64
C LEU A 155 0.87 3.99 5.22
N GLU A 156 0.36 5.19 5.53
CA GLU A 156 -1.03 5.40 5.97
C GLU A 156 -2.04 4.97 4.91
N SER A 157 -1.78 5.28 3.64
CA SER A 157 -2.61 4.83 2.53
C SER A 157 -2.56 3.32 2.33
N ILE A 158 -1.38 2.70 2.46
CA ILE A 158 -1.22 1.23 2.44
C ILE A 158 -2.00 0.58 3.57
N ILE A 159 -1.95 1.13 4.78
CA ILE A 159 -2.72 0.65 5.93
C ILE A 159 -4.22 0.78 5.67
N SER A 160 -4.65 1.92 5.12
CA SER A 160 -6.05 2.16 4.77
C SER A 160 -6.54 1.17 3.70
N PHE A 161 -5.69 0.87 2.72
CA PHE A 161 -5.90 -0.17 1.72
C PHE A 161 -6.07 -1.55 2.36
N ILE A 162 -5.16 -1.97 3.25
CA ILE A 162 -5.24 -3.27 3.93
C ILE A 162 -6.57 -3.37 4.70
N ASN A 163 -6.95 -2.31 5.42
CA ASN A 163 -8.21 -2.29 6.17
C ASN A 163 -9.45 -2.38 5.25
N ALA A 164 -9.44 -1.65 4.13
CA ALA A 164 -10.52 -1.69 3.15
C ALA A 164 -10.61 -3.08 2.47
N LEU A 165 -9.46 -3.64 2.08
CA LEU A 165 -9.34 -4.97 1.50
C LEU A 165 -9.91 -6.02 2.46
N ASN A 166 -9.46 -6.05 3.71
CA ASN A 166 -9.90 -7.03 4.69
C ASN A 166 -11.41 -6.98 4.93
N LYS A 167 -11.98 -5.77 4.97
CA LYS A 167 -13.44 -5.58 5.11
C LYS A 167 -14.19 -6.12 3.90
N GLN A 168 -13.73 -5.82 2.69
CA GLN A 168 -14.39 -6.25 1.46
C GLN A 168 -14.20 -7.75 1.21
N LEU A 169 -13.04 -8.31 1.58
CA LEU A 169 -12.74 -9.72 1.44
C LEU A 169 -13.77 -10.57 2.18
N GLN A 170 -14.07 -10.22 3.44
CA GLN A 170 -15.09 -10.92 4.24
C GLN A 170 -16.48 -10.90 3.59
N ILE A 171 -16.85 -9.77 2.98
CA ILE A 171 -18.15 -9.60 2.32
C ILE A 171 -18.23 -10.48 1.07
N TRP A 172 -17.20 -10.43 0.22
CA TRP A 172 -17.20 -11.11 -1.08
C TRP A 172 -17.01 -12.61 -0.96
N GLU A 173 -16.25 -13.10 0.01
CA GLU A 173 -16.20 -14.53 0.34
C GLU A 173 -17.58 -15.05 0.78
N GLY A 174 -18.32 -14.24 1.54
CA GLY A 174 -19.70 -14.53 1.93
C GLY A 174 -20.63 -14.66 0.71
N TYR A 175 -20.60 -13.68 -0.19
CA TYR A 175 -21.41 -13.72 -1.42
C TYR A 175 -21.08 -14.91 -2.32
N TYR A 176 -19.79 -15.20 -2.51
CA TYR A 176 -19.37 -16.34 -3.32
C TYR A 176 -19.82 -17.68 -2.72
N TYR A 177 -19.73 -17.82 -1.39
CA TYR A 177 -20.21 -19.01 -0.68
C TYR A 177 -21.73 -19.23 -0.84
N GLU A 178 -22.52 -18.16 -0.73
CA GLU A 178 -23.97 -18.23 -0.93
C GLU A 178 -24.33 -18.60 -2.36
N TYR A 179 -23.65 -17.99 -3.34
CA TYR A 179 -23.83 -18.28 -4.76
C TYR A 179 -23.57 -19.76 -5.10
N THR A 180 -22.44 -20.31 -4.62
CA THR A 180 -22.08 -21.72 -4.89
C THR A 180 -23.01 -22.71 -4.17
N LYS A 181 -23.49 -22.39 -2.97
CA LYS A 181 -24.49 -23.21 -2.27
C LYS A 181 -25.88 -23.15 -2.89
N GLY A 182 -26.29 -21.99 -3.42
CA GLY A 182 -27.54 -21.83 -4.14
C GLY A 182 -27.61 -22.72 -5.38
N ASN A 183 -26.54 -22.73 -6.19
CA ASN A 183 -26.46 -23.56 -7.40
C ASN A 183 -26.54 -25.07 -7.13
N ASN A 184 -26.08 -25.55 -5.98
CA ASN A 184 -26.14 -26.98 -5.64
C ASN A 184 -27.52 -27.46 -5.16
N ARG A 185 -28.47 -26.56 -4.86
CA ARG A 185 -29.84 -26.97 -4.50
C ARG A 185 -30.69 -27.33 -5.72
N ASP A 186 -30.40 -26.73 -6.88
CA ASP A 186 -31.22 -26.91 -8.09
C ASP A 186 -30.83 -28.16 -8.91
N THR A 187 -29.75 -28.85 -8.57
CA THR A 187 -29.31 -30.07 -9.27
C THR A 187 -29.90 -31.38 -8.72
N TYR A 188 -30.66 -31.35 -7.62
CA TYR A 188 -31.20 -32.57 -6.97
C TYR A 188 -32.67 -32.89 -7.29
N HIS A 189 -33.31 -32.19 -8.23
CA HIS A 189 -34.70 -32.44 -8.63
C HIS A 189 -34.87 -32.72 -10.13
N ALA A 190 -34.02 -33.60 -10.67
CA ALA A 190 -34.25 -34.21 -11.98
C ALA A 190 -33.78 -35.67 -12.00
N SER A 191 -34.56 -36.55 -11.38
CA SER A 191 -34.54 -38.00 -11.61
C SER A 191 -35.90 -38.60 -11.28
#